data_AF-A0A962K9T6-F1
#
_entry.id   AF-A0A962K9T6-F1
#
_cell.length_a   1.000
_cell.length_b   1.000
_cell.length_c   1.000
_cell.angle_alpha   90.00
_cell.angle_beta   90.00
_cell.angle_gamma   90.00
#
_symmetry.space_group_name_H-M   'P 1'
#
loop_
_entity.id
_entity.type
_entity.pdbx_description
1 polymer ?
#
loop_
_entity_poly.entity_id
_entity_poly.type
_entity_poly.pdbx_seq_one_letter_code
_entity_poly.pdbx_strand_id
1 'polypeptide(L)'
;MSCPRTSHLLTEYFDESRSPSAREETERHLRQCPDCSNELSGLLSVQESLRHWEERRVPQWDRGVALFRAERQPELPQRRGWILQWLPTAASLVMLVLLVFDAEIYRDESGFRIVFAGAGTAVQQAQLDTRFEDFSTVQRQRQEQQLQQFLTRLDEQQARRDLDLRQAVMSEARQLGAENFERIYSYFEQQRQLDMETVQVSYQQLLDRDFETLRTMQQLAGVMQVPGQVQ
;
A
#
# COMPACT_ATOMS: atom_id res chain seq x y z
N MET A 1 42.88 -11.41 34.79
CA MET A 1 42.07 -12.40 35.53
C MET A 1 41.07 -11.56 36.28
N SER A 2 39.80 -11.56 35.85
CA SER A 2 38.79 -10.60 36.28
C SER A 2 38.78 -10.45 37.81
N CYS A 3 39.07 -9.24 38.30
CA CYS A 3 38.99 -8.94 39.71
C CYS A 3 37.52 -9.13 40.16
N PRO A 4 37.25 -9.92 41.22
CA PRO A 4 35.89 -10.22 41.65
C PRO A 4 35.15 -9.01 42.25
N ARG A 5 35.87 -7.93 42.55
CA ARG A 5 35.34 -6.71 43.18
C ARG A 5 35.00 -5.59 42.19
N THR A 6 35.23 -5.80 40.89
CA THR A 6 35.07 -4.77 39.83
C THR A 6 33.67 -4.17 39.80
N SER A 7 32.62 -5.00 39.80
CA SER A 7 31.23 -4.53 39.69
C SER A 7 30.84 -3.60 40.84
N HIS A 8 31.13 -4.00 42.09
CA HIS A 8 30.82 -3.20 43.27
C HIS A 8 31.60 -1.88 43.29
N LEU A 9 32.90 -1.92 42.98
CA LEU A 9 33.74 -0.73 42.99
C LEU A 9 33.36 0.26 41.88
N LEU A 10 32.94 -0.21 40.72
CA LEU A 10 32.47 0.66 39.63
C LEU A 10 31.13 1.31 39.99
N THR A 11 30.17 0.57 40.59
CA THR A 11 28.91 1.15 41.06
C THR A 11 29.15 2.21 42.14
N GLU A 12 30.01 1.90 43.11
CA GLU A 12 30.41 2.85 44.17
C GLU A 12 31.22 4.03 43.60
N TYR A 13 31.87 3.86 42.44
CA TYR A 13 32.56 4.94 41.76
C TYR A 13 31.59 6.00 41.20
N PHE A 14 30.46 5.58 40.65
CA PHE A 14 29.46 6.46 40.04
C PHE A 14 28.40 6.99 41.02
N ASP A 15 28.41 6.55 42.28
CA ASP A 15 27.55 7.12 43.33
C ASP A 15 28.11 8.47 43.82
N GLU A 16 27.39 9.55 43.55
CA GLU A 16 27.79 10.91 43.93
C GLU A 16 27.73 11.15 45.45
N SER A 17 27.03 10.30 46.21
CA SER A 17 26.76 10.46 47.65
C SER A 17 27.82 9.88 48.61
N ARG A 18 28.94 9.36 48.09
CA ARG A 18 29.98 8.67 48.86
C ARG A 18 30.82 9.57 49.79
N SER A 19 31.23 9.01 50.94
CA SER A 19 32.12 9.64 51.93
C SER A 19 33.57 9.78 51.40
N PRO A 20 34.35 10.78 51.87
CA PRO A 20 35.71 11.03 51.36
C PRO A 20 36.69 9.87 51.64
N SER A 21 36.47 9.09 52.69
CA SER A 21 37.30 7.91 53.00
C SER A 21 37.10 6.75 52.02
N ALA A 22 35.86 6.53 51.55
CA ALA A 22 35.57 5.50 50.53
C ALA A 22 36.18 5.86 49.17
N ARG A 23 36.27 7.15 48.84
CA ARG A 23 36.96 7.64 47.63
C ARG A 23 38.44 7.27 47.63
N GLU A 24 39.10 7.46 48.76
CA GLU A 24 40.53 7.17 48.87
C GLU A 24 40.84 5.67 48.75
N GLU A 25 39.97 4.81 49.31
CA GLU A 25 40.11 3.35 49.18
C GLU A 25 39.90 2.87 47.73
N THR A 26 38.88 3.40 47.05
CA THR A 26 38.63 3.08 45.63
C THR A 26 39.77 3.56 44.72
N GLU A 27 40.28 4.78 44.92
CA GLU A 27 41.44 5.30 44.17
C GLU A 27 42.72 4.47 44.40
N ARG A 28 42.95 4.03 45.65
CA ARG A 28 44.08 3.16 45.98
C ARG A 28 43.99 1.83 45.25
N HIS A 29 42.80 1.24 45.18
CA HIS A 29 42.58 -0.01 44.45
C HIS A 29 42.76 0.16 42.93
N LEU A 30 42.27 1.26 42.36
CA LEU A 30 42.44 1.57 40.93
C LEU A 30 43.91 1.73 40.52
N ARG A 31 44.78 2.21 41.42
CA ARG A 31 46.23 2.27 41.17
C ARG A 31 46.93 0.91 41.24
N GLN A 32 46.36 -0.03 41.99
CA GLN A 32 46.96 -1.35 42.24
C GLN A 32 46.47 -2.42 41.25
N CYS A 33 45.27 -2.28 40.69
CA CYS A 33 44.67 -3.28 39.80
C CYS A 33 44.50 -2.73 38.37
N PRO A 34 45.30 -3.21 37.39
CA PRO A 34 45.21 -2.74 36.00
C PRO A 34 43.92 -3.17 35.30
N ASP A 35 43.34 -4.30 35.71
CA ASP A 35 42.07 -4.80 35.15
C ASP A 35 40.92 -3.82 35.49
N CYS A 36 40.86 -3.34 36.73
CA CYS A 36 39.83 -2.37 37.17
C CYS A 36 39.99 -0.99 36.51
N SER A 37 41.23 -0.51 36.33
CA SER A 37 41.47 0.79 35.68
C SER A 37 41.08 0.76 34.20
N ASN A 38 41.30 -0.36 33.52
CA ASN A 38 40.95 -0.51 32.11
C ASN A 38 39.42 -0.50 31.91
N GLU A 39 38.68 -1.24 32.73
CA GLU A 39 37.21 -1.23 32.70
C GLU A 39 36.64 0.16 32.99
N LEU A 40 37.18 0.88 33.97
CA LEU A 40 36.78 2.25 34.28
C LEU A 40 37.02 3.19 33.08
N SER A 41 38.17 3.07 32.42
CA SER A 41 38.49 3.89 31.24
C SER A 41 37.52 3.63 30.07
N GLY A 42 37.09 2.37 29.89
CA GLY A 42 36.05 2.01 28.92
C GLY A 42 34.70 2.67 29.23
N LEU A 43 34.28 2.63 30.49
CA LEU A 43 33.03 3.28 30.91
C LEU A 43 33.06 4.80 30.75
N LEU A 44 34.19 5.44 31.07
CA LEU A 44 34.36 6.88 30.84
C LEU A 44 34.30 7.23 29.35
N SER A 45 34.86 6.41 28.47
CA SER A 45 34.77 6.61 27.02
C SER A 45 33.33 6.48 26.51
N VAL A 46 32.54 5.54 27.04
CA VAL A 46 31.12 5.39 26.72
C VAL A 46 30.32 6.59 27.24
N GLN A 47 30.57 7.03 28.48
CA GLN A 47 29.94 8.23 29.04
C GLN A 47 30.20 9.46 28.16
N GLU A 48 31.43 9.63 27.66
CA GLU A 48 31.76 10.74 26.78
C GLU A 48 31.07 10.63 25.42
N SER A 49 30.97 9.41 24.87
CA SER A 49 30.24 9.14 23.63
C SER A 49 28.75 9.43 23.77
N LEU A 50 28.17 9.10 24.93
CA LEU A 50 26.77 9.40 25.26
C LEU A 50 26.52 10.90 25.48
N ARG A 51 27.49 11.64 26.04
CA ARG A 51 27.40 13.10 26.15
C ARG A 51 27.36 13.79 24.79
N HIS A 52 28.06 13.23 23.81
CA HIS A 52 28.08 13.71 22.43
C HIS A 52 26.96 13.11 21.56
N TRP A 53 26.12 12.24 22.14
CA TRP A 53 25.01 11.65 21.43
C TRP A 53 23.90 12.69 21.24
N GLU A 54 23.84 13.28 20.05
CA GLU A 54 22.73 14.14 19.65
C GLU A 54 21.61 13.30 19.01
N GLU A 55 20.37 13.53 19.43
CA GLU A 55 19.20 12.99 18.74
C GLU A 55 19.08 13.62 17.35
N ARG A 56 19.63 12.95 16.35
CA ARG A 56 19.46 13.35 14.96
C ARG A 56 18.09 12.93 14.47
N ARG A 57 17.33 13.87 13.87
CA ARG A 57 16.04 13.53 13.27
C ARG A 57 16.26 12.52 12.15
N VAL A 58 15.54 11.40 12.25
CA VAL A 58 15.51 10.37 11.21
C VAL A 58 15.05 11.04 9.91
N PRO A 59 15.74 10.79 8.77
CA PRO A 59 15.36 11.42 7.51
C PRO A 59 13.92 11.05 7.11
N GLN A 60 13.30 11.92 6.32
CA GLN A 60 11.89 11.88 5.92
C GLN A 60 11.39 10.57 5.23
N TRP A 61 12.28 9.62 4.95
CA TRP A 61 11.90 8.33 4.36
C TRP A 61 11.33 7.36 5.40
N ASP A 62 11.62 7.55 6.70
CA ASP A 62 11.02 6.74 7.76
C ASP A 62 9.64 7.28 8.15
N ARG A 63 8.65 6.99 7.30
CA ARG A 63 7.24 7.36 7.53
C ARG A 63 6.55 6.42 8.53
N GLY A 64 7.20 5.34 8.94
CA GLY A 64 6.60 4.33 9.81
C GLY A 64 6.18 4.92 11.14
N VAL A 65 7.03 5.73 11.76
CA VAL A 65 6.76 6.32 13.08
C VAL A 65 5.81 7.52 13.04
N ALA A 66 5.75 8.25 11.92
CA ALA A 66 4.91 9.44 11.77
C ALA A 66 3.42 9.10 11.75
N LEU A 67 3.05 7.97 11.13
CA LEU A 67 1.67 7.49 11.10
C LEU A 67 1.17 7.10 12.49
N PHE A 68 2.02 6.50 13.34
CA PHE A 68 1.64 6.06 14.68
C PHE A 68 1.79 7.13 15.77
N ARG A 69 2.58 8.19 15.53
CA ARG A 69 2.79 9.28 16.50
C ARG A 69 1.68 10.33 16.43
N ALA A 70 1.03 10.50 15.27
CA ALA A 70 -0.11 11.40 15.12
C ALA A 70 -1.30 11.02 16.03
N GLU A 71 -1.47 9.73 16.33
CA GLU A 71 -2.57 9.23 17.17
C GLU A 71 -2.35 9.44 18.68
N ARG A 72 -1.12 9.77 19.12
CA ARG A 72 -0.72 9.70 20.55
C ARG A 72 -0.06 10.95 21.13
N GLN A 73 -0.07 12.10 20.46
CA GLN A 73 0.45 13.31 21.08
C GLN A 73 -0.65 14.07 21.85
N PRO A 74 -0.50 14.30 23.17
CA PRO A 74 -1.31 15.27 23.88
C PRO A 74 -0.92 16.68 23.43
N GLU A 75 -1.93 17.44 23.02
CA GLU A 75 -1.89 18.83 22.57
C GLU A 75 -1.13 19.73 23.58
N LEU A 76 0.10 20.19 23.26
CA LEU A 76 0.75 21.25 24.04
C LEU A 76 0.07 22.61 23.75
N PRO A 77 -0.13 23.49 24.77
CA PRO A 77 -0.84 24.76 24.58
C PRO A 77 -0.05 25.74 23.72
N GLN A 78 -0.50 25.89 22.48
CA GLN A 78 0.17 26.55 21.37
C GLN A 78 -0.02 28.07 21.37
N ARG A 79 0.47 28.78 22.41
CA ARG A 79 0.35 30.25 22.50
C ARG A 79 1.11 31.03 21.40
N ARG A 80 2.07 30.39 20.73
CA ARG A 80 2.87 31.00 19.64
C ARG A 80 2.19 30.88 18.25
N GLY A 81 1.17 30.03 18.11
CA GLY A 81 0.43 29.80 16.86
C GLY A 81 -0.66 30.84 16.58
N TRP A 82 -1.30 31.39 17.62
CA TRP A 82 -2.38 32.39 17.48
C TRP A 82 -1.93 33.59 16.63
N ILE A 83 -0.78 34.21 16.94
CA ILE A 83 -0.39 35.49 16.32
C ILE A 83 0.00 35.30 14.85
N LEU A 84 0.60 34.15 14.53
CA LEU A 84 0.90 33.76 13.16
C LEU A 84 -0.35 33.36 12.35
N GLN A 85 -1.43 32.97 13.02
CA GLN A 85 -2.71 32.67 12.37
C GLN A 85 -3.40 33.92 11.80
N TRP A 86 -3.13 35.10 12.38
CA TRP A 86 -3.71 36.38 11.92
C TRP A 86 -2.86 37.11 10.87
N LEU A 87 -1.63 36.65 10.58
CA LEU A 87 -0.80 37.21 9.51
C LEU A 87 -1.48 37.16 8.13
N PRO A 88 -2.05 36.02 7.67
CA PRO A 88 -2.73 35.99 6.38
C PRO A 88 -3.99 36.87 6.38
N THR A 89 -4.73 36.94 7.49
CA THR A 89 -5.94 37.77 7.58
C THR A 89 -5.63 39.27 7.61
N ALA A 90 -4.52 39.67 8.25
CA ALA A 90 -4.07 41.06 8.25
C ALA A 90 -3.56 41.47 6.86
N ALA A 91 -2.81 40.58 6.19
CA ALA A 91 -2.36 40.82 4.83
C ALA A 91 -3.53 40.94 3.84
N SER A 92 -4.57 40.08 3.96
CA SER A 92 -5.76 40.19 3.11
C SER A 92 -6.55 41.48 3.39
N LEU A 93 -6.61 41.94 4.64
CA LEU A 93 -7.29 43.19 5.00
C LEU A 93 -6.55 44.41 4.44
N VAL A 94 -5.22 44.43 4.51
CA VAL A 94 -4.39 45.50 3.91
C VAL A 94 -4.53 45.52 2.39
N MET A 95 -4.52 44.35 1.74
CA MET A 95 -4.77 44.24 0.30
C MET A 95 -6.17 44.73 -0.07
N LEU A 96 -7.18 44.39 0.73
CA LEU A 96 -8.56 44.84 0.52
C LEU A 96 -8.68 46.36 0.68
N VAL A 97 -7.99 46.96 1.65
CA VAL A 97 -7.93 48.42 1.80
C VAL A 97 -7.25 49.05 0.56
N LEU A 98 -6.11 48.54 0.12
CA LEU A 98 -5.43 49.06 -1.08
C LEU A 98 -6.29 48.93 -2.35
N LEU A 99 -7.06 47.85 -2.46
CA LEU A 99 -7.98 47.60 -3.58
C LEU A 99 -9.22 48.50 -3.52
N VAL A 100 -9.79 48.74 -2.34
CA VAL A 100 -10.95 49.64 -2.16
C VAL A 100 -10.56 51.10 -2.44
N PHE A 101 -9.34 51.50 -2.13
CA PHE A 101 -8.85 52.86 -2.32
C PHE A 101 -8.07 53.08 -3.65
N ASP A 102 -7.95 52.04 -4.49
CA ASP A 102 -7.23 52.03 -5.77
C ASP A 102 -5.89 52.79 -5.72
N ALA A 103 -5.07 52.40 -4.75
CA ALA A 103 -3.83 53.09 -4.40
C ALA A 103 -2.64 52.49 -5.16
N GLU A 104 -2.17 53.19 -6.22
CA GLU A 104 -0.96 52.79 -6.93
C GLU A 104 0.29 53.42 -6.28
N ILE A 105 1.24 52.56 -5.88
CA ILE A 105 2.51 52.96 -5.27
C ILE A 105 3.56 53.04 -6.37
N TYR A 106 3.90 54.25 -6.80
CA TYR A 106 4.99 54.49 -7.74
C TYR A 106 6.24 54.93 -6.98
N ARG A 107 7.38 54.33 -7.32
CA ARG A 107 8.69 54.71 -6.79
C ARG A 107 9.42 55.55 -7.83
N ASP A 108 9.65 56.82 -7.52
CA ASP A 108 10.37 57.76 -8.39
C ASP A 108 11.67 58.23 -7.71
N GLU A 109 12.58 58.84 -8.46
CA GLU A 109 13.91 59.27 -8.01
C GLU A 109 13.86 60.29 -6.85
N SER A 110 12.72 60.97 -6.65
CA SER A 110 12.49 61.94 -5.57
C SER A 110 11.64 61.42 -4.40
N GLY A 111 11.33 60.11 -4.32
CA GLY A 111 10.65 59.49 -3.17
C GLY A 111 9.45 58.61 -3.53
N PHE A 112 8.80 58.05 -2.50
CA PHE A 112 7.59 57.24 -2.64
C PHE A 112 6.37 58.15 -2.78
N ARG A 113 5.60 57.98 -3.86
CA ARG A 113 4.30 58.65 -4.04
C ARG A 113 3.19 57.60 -4.13
N ILE A 114 2.12 57.83 -3.39
CA ILE A 114 0.91 57.01 -3.40
C ILE A 114 -0.17 57.85 -4.06
N VAL A 115 -0.65 57.42 -5.24
CA VAL A 115 -1.72 58.11 -5.98
C VAL A 115 -3.02 57.37 -5.72
N PHE A 116 -4.04 58.09 -5.25
CA PHE A 116 -5.40 57.57 -5.05
C PHE A 116 -6.28 58.09 -6.18
N ALA A 117 -7.11 57.21 -6.75
CA ALA A 117 -7.87 57.44 -7.98
C ALA A 117 -8.53 58.85 -8.07
N GLY A 118 -8.29 59.57 -9.17
CA GLY A 118 -9.08 60.77 -9.47
C GLY A 118 -8.55 61.81 -10.46
N ALA A 119 -7.38 61.67 -11.10
CA ALA A 119 -6.85 62.78 -11.92
C ALA A 119 -6.42 62.43 -13.37
N GLY A 120 -6.70 61.23 -13.90
CA GLY A 120 -6.33 60.87 -15.29
C GLY A 120 -7.15 59.78 -15.99
N THR A 121 -8.32 59.40 -15.46
CA THR A 121 -8.82 58.02 -15.44
C THR A 121 -9.65 57.51 -16.64
N ALA A 122 -10.24 58.34 -17.51
CA ALA A 122 -11.21 57.83 -18.49
C ALA A 122 -10.58 57.01 -19.66
N VAL A 123 -9.43 57.47 -20.19
CA VAL A 123 -8.75 56.76 -21.30
C VAL A 123 -7.99 55.53 -20.79
N GLN A 124 -7.45 55.61 -19.56
CA GLN A 124 -6.71 54.51 -18.94
C GLN A 124 -7.62 53.35 -18.52
N GLN A 125 -8.84 53.63 -18.03
CA GLN A 125 -9.83 52.60 -17.67
C GLN A 125 -10.33 51.83 -18.89
N ALA A 126 -10.68 52.52 -19.98
CA ALA A 126 -11.11 51.86 -21.22
C ALA A 126 -10.02 50.93 -21.81
N GLN A 127 -8.74 51.28 -21.64
CA GLN A 127 -7.62 50.46 -22.10
C GLN A 127 -7.31 49.28 -21.14
N LEU A 128 -7.69 49.38 -19.87
CA LEU A 128 -7.58 48.28 -18.91
C LEU A 128 -8.70 47.25 -19.11
N ASP A 129 -9.93 47.70 -19.31
CA ASP A 129 -11.09 46.82 -19.54
C ASP A 129 -10.89 45.92 -20.77
N THR A 130 -10.42 46.51 -21.87
CA THR A 130 -10.08 45.75 -23.10
C THR A 130 -8.99 44.71 -22.86
N ARG A 131 -7.97 45.01 -22.05
CA ARG A 131 -6.93 44.03 -21.69
C ARG A 131 -7.44 42.91 -20.79
N PHE A 132 -8.37 43.20 -19.88
CA PHE A 132 -8.97 42.17 -19.03
C PHE A 132 -9.87 41.22 -19.84
N GLU A 133 -10.64 41.75 -20.79
CA GLU A 133 -11.45 40.93 -21.70
C GLU A 133 -10.56 40.03 -22.56
N ASP A 134 -9.51 40.57 -23.19
CA ASP A 134 -8.54 39.80 -23.96
C ASP A 134 -7.84 38.72 -23.12
N PHE A 135 -7.43 39.05 -21.89
CA PHE A 135 -6.79 38.08 -21.00
C PHE A 135 -7.75 36.94 -20.62
N SER A 136 -9.01 37.25 -20.31
CA SER A 136 -10.01 36.27 -19.91
C SER A 136 -10.37 35.30 -21.05
N THR A 137 -10.44 35.78 -22.29
CA THR A 137 -10.72 34.95 -23.47
C THR A 137 -9.55 34.03 -23.78
N VAL A 138 -8.31 34.53 -23.71
CA VAL A 138 -7.10 33.71 -23.89
C VAL A 138 -6.96 32.64 -22.80
N GLN A 139 -7.32 32.93 -21.56
CA GLN A 139 -7.32 31.92 -20.49
C GLN A 139 -8.33 30.80 -20.76
N ARG A 140 -9.56 31.14 -21.16
CA ARG A 140 -10.58 30.13 -21.50
C ARG A 140 -10.13 29.22 -22.64
N GLN A 141 -9.55 29.79 -23.69
CA GLN A 141 -9.02 29.01 -24.80
C GLN A 141 -7.91 28.03 -24.37
N ARG A 142 -6.96 28.46 -23.52
CA ARG A 142 -5.94 27.54 -22.99
C ARG A 142 -6.54 26.43 -22.14
N GLN A 143 -7.54 26.76 -21.32
CA GLN A 143 -8.20 25.78 -20.47
C GLN A 143 -8.95 24.73 -21.31
N GLU A 144 -9.63 25.14 -22.37
CA GLU A 144 -10.31 24.24 -23.31
C GLU A 144 -9.31 23.35 -24.04
N GLN A 145 -8.17 23.88 -24.50
CA GLN A 145 -7.13 23.09 -25.14
C GLN A 145 -6.54 22.03 -24.19
N GLN A 146 -6.31 22.40 -22.93
CA GLN A 146 -5.83 21.44 -21.91
C GLN A 146 -6.88 20.36 -21.63
N LEU A 147 -8.15 20.73 -21.53
CA LEU A 147 -9.24 19.79 -21.31
C LEU A 147 -9.38 18.81 -22.49
N GLN A 148 -9.32 19.30 -23.73
CA GLN A 148 -9.36 18.47 -24.93
C GLN A 148 -8.21 17.47 -24.96
N GLN A 149 -6.99 17.91 -24.64
CA GLN A 149 -5.83 17.01 -24.54
C GLN A 149 -5.98 15.96 -23.43
N PHE A 150 -6.68 16.28 -22.35
CA PHE A 150 -6.93 15.33 -21.28
C PHE A 150 -7.98 14.29 -21.69
N LEU A 151 -9.07 14.73 -22.32
CA LEU A 151 -10.13 13.86 -22.82
C LEU A 151 -9.60 12.86 -23.84
N THR A 152 -8.78 13.32 -24.80
CA THR A 152 -8.18 12.41 -25.81
C THR A 152 -7.29 11.35 -25.16
N ARG A 153 -6.51 11.71 -24.14
CA ARG A 153 -5.70 10.74 -23.38
C ARG A 153 -6.56 9.73 -22.62
N LEU A 154 -7.68 10.17 -22.04
CA LEU A 154 -8.61 9.27 -21.37
C LEU A 154 -9.25 8.28 -22.34
N ASP A 155 -9.69 8.76 -23.51
CA ASP A 155 -10.27 7.92 -24.56
C ASP A 155 -9.27 6.87 -25.04
N GLU A 156 -8.00 7.27 -25.29
CA GLU A 156 -6.94 6.34 -25.67
C GLU A 156 -6.67 5.28 -24.58
N GLN A 157 -6.69 5.67 -23.30
CA GLN A 157 -6.52 4.73 -22.19
C GLN A 157 -7.71 3.77 -22.05
N GLN A 158 -8.93 4.26 -22.22
CA GLN A 158 -10.14 3.43 -22.19
C GLN A 158 -10.13 2.42 -23.33
N ALA A 159 -9.82 2.84 -24.55
CA ALA A 159 -9.73 1.95 -25.71
C ALA A 159 -8.69 0.82 -25.51
N ARG A 160 -7.55 1.11 -24.88
CA ARG A 160 -6.55 0.09 -24.53
C ARG A 160 -7.05 -0.88 -23.48
N ARG A 161 -7.71 -0.39 -22.43
CA ARG A 161 -8.29 -1.25 -21.38
C ARG A 161 -9.36 -2.18 -21.95
N ASP A 162 -10.20 -1.69 -22.85
CA ASP A 162 -11.25 -2.50 -23.47
C ASP A 162 -10.68 -3.65 -24.31
N LEU A 163 -9.57 -3.41 -25.03
CA LEU A 163 -8.88 -4.45 -25.79
C LEU A 163 -8.25 -5.50 -24.86
N ASP A 164 -7.61 -5.06 -23.78
CA ASP A 164 -6.99 -5.95 -22.79
C ASP A 164 -8.03 -6.82 -22.09
N LEU A 165 -9.15 -6.22 -21.64
CA LEU A 165 -10.26 -6.96 -21.04
C LEU A 165 -10.85 -7.99 -21.99
N ARG A 166 -11.03 -7.65 -23.27
CA ARG A 166 -11.51 -8.62 -24.28
C ARG A 166 -10.52 -9.77 -24.47
N GLN A 167 -9.22 -9.48 -24.49
CA GLN A 167 -8.20 -10.52 -24.61
C GLN A 167 -8.16 -11.42 -23.37
N ALA A 168 -8.23 -10.83 -22.18
CA ALA A 168 -8.29 -11.55 -20.91
C ALA A 168 -9.53 -12.46 -20.87
N VAL A 169 -10.72 -11.92 -21.13
CA VAL A 169 -11.98 -12.69 -21.14
C VAL A 169 -11.94 -13.82 -22.18
N MET A 170 -11.39 -13.58 -23.37
CA MET A 170 -11.24 -14.63 -24.39
C MET A 170 -10.25 -15.73 -23.97
N SER A 171 -9.17 -15.37 -23.29
CA SER A 171 -8.20 -16.34 -22.79
C SER A 171 -8.79 -17.21 -21.67
N GLU A 172 -9.53 -16.60 -20.76
CA GLU A 172 -10.23 -17.28 -19.67
C GLU A 172 -11.34 -18.18 -20.23
N ALA A 173 -12.13 -17.70 -21.18
CA ALA A 173 -13.16 -18.50 -21.85
C ALA A 173 -12.57 -19.72 -22.57
N ARG A 174 -11.37 -19.60 -23.16
CA ARG A 174 -10.66 -20.74 -23.75
C ARG A 174 -10.23 -21.76 -22.71
N GLN A 175 -9.72 -21.31 -21.56
CA GLN A 175 -9.30 -22.19 -20.46
C GLN A 175 -10.50 -22.93 -19.86
N LEU A 176 -11.55 -22.19 -19.48
CA LEU A 176 -12.80 -22.78 -18.98
C LEU A 176 -13.44 -23.71 -20.01
N GLY A 177 -13.34 -23.37 -21.29
CA GLY A 177 -13.76 -24.24 -22.38
C GLY A 177 -13.02 -25.57 -22.37
N ALA A 178 -11.67 -25.55 -22.33
CA ALA A 178 -10.84 -26.74 -22.31
C ALA A 178 -11.13 -27.65 -21.10
N GLU A 179 -11.21 -27.06 -19.90
CA GLU A 179 -11.54 -27.80 -18.66
C GLU A 179 -12.92 -28.47 -18.73
N ASN A 180 -13.92 -27.75 -19.26
CA ASN A 180 -15.26 -28.31 -19.44
C ASN A 180 -15.28 -29.42 -20.50
N PHE A 181 -14.56 -29.27 -21.61
CA PHE A 181 -14.46 -30.31 -22.63
C PHE A 181 -13.79 -31.57 -22.10
N GLU A 182 -12.74 -31.45 -21.30
CA GLU A 182 -12.11 -32.59 -20.64
C GLU A 182 -13.08 -33.31 -19.71
N ARG A 183 -13.86 -32.57 -18.92
CA ARG A 183 -14.92 -33.14 -18.07
C ARG A 183 -15.97 -33.89 -18.90
N ILE A 184 -16.46 -33.28 -19.98
CA ILE A 184 -17.45 -33.89 -20.88
C ILE A 184 -16.88 -35.16 -21.53
N TYR A 185 -15.63 -35.11 -21.98
CA TYR A 185 -14.95 -36.26 -22.57
C TYR A 185 -14.85 -37.43 -21.58
N SER A 186 -14.41 -37.15 -20.35
CA SER A 186 -14.31 -38.18 -19.30
C SER A 186 -15.67 -38.81 -18.97
N TYR A 187 -16.74 -38.02 -18.97
CA TYR A 187 -18.10 -38.53 -18.79
C TYR A 187 -18.52 -39.47 -19.93
N PHE A 188 -18.25 -39.10 -21.19
CA PHE A 188 -18.55 -39.96 -22.34
C PHE A 188 -17.74 -41.25 -22.33
N GLU A 189 -16.47 -41.22 -21.93
CA GLU A 189 -15.66 -42.43 -21.79
C GLU A 189 -16.20 -43.36 -20.71
N GLN A 190 -16.57 -42.81 -19.54
CA GLN A 190 -17.21 -43.58 -18.47
C GLN A 190 -18.51 -44.23 -18.95
N GLN A 191 -19.37 -43.45 -19.63
CA GLN A 191 -20.61 -43.99 -20.19
C GLN A 191 -20.33 -45.11 -21.19
N ARG A 192 -19.34 -44.95 -22.07
CA ARG A 192 -18.98 -45.96 -23.06
C ARG A 192 -18.46 -47.25 -22.41
N GLN A 193 -17.76 -47.16 -21.30
CA GLN A 193 -17.31 -48.34 -20.54
C GLN A 193 -18.49 -49.08 -19.91
N LEU A 194 -19.43 -48.35 -19.29
CA LEU A 194 -20.65 -48.93 -18.72
C LEU A 194 -21.52 -49.59 -19.79
N ASP A 195 -21.66 -48.97 -20.96
CA ASP A 195 -22.40 -49.55 -22.08
C ASP A 195 -21.73 -50.83 -22.58
N MET A 196 -20.40 -50.87 -22.69
CA MET A 196 -19.65 -52.08 -23.06
C MET A 196 -19.85 -53.22 -22.06
N GLU A 197 -19.80 -52.93 -20.76
CA GLU A 197 -20.06 -53.91 -19.71
C GLU A 197 -21.50 -54.45 -19.79
N THR A 198 -22.47 -53.55 -19.97
CA THR A 198 -23.89 -53.91 -20.13
C THR A 198 -24.09 -54.83 -21.35
N VAL A 199 -23.42 -54.52 -22.46
CA VAL A 199 -23.48 -55.34 -23.68
C VAL A 199 -22.88 -56.73 -23.41
N GLN A 200 -21.73 -56.83 -22.76
CA GLN A 200 -21.12 -58.12 -22.42
C GLN A 200 -22.02 -58.98 -21.53
N VAL A 201 -22.62 -58.40 -20.49
CA VAL A 201 -23.54 -59.10 -19.59
C VAL A 201 -24.79 -59.56 -20.34
N SER A 202 -25.36 -58.71 -21.20
CA SER A 202 -26.55 -59.11 -21.98
C SER A 202 -26.26 -60.24 -22.97
N TYR A 203 -25.08 -60.25 -23.61
CA TYR A 203 -24.66 -61.37 -24.45
C TYR A 203 -24.50 -62.68 -23.66
N GLN A 204 -23.92 -62.63 -22.45
CA GLN A 204 -23.81 -63.81 -21.59
C GLN A 204 -25.19 -64.36 -21.21
N GLN A 205 -26.14 -63.49 -20.86
CA GLN A 205 -27.51 -63.89 -20.54
C GLN A 205 -28.23 -64.54 -21.73
N LEU A 206 -28.01 -64.04 -22.96
CA LEU A 206 -28.58 -64.66 -24.16
C LEU A 206 -28.03 -66.07 -24.38
N LEU A 207 -26.71 -66.26 -24.21
CA LEU A 207 -26.09 -67.57 -24.33
C LEU A 207 -26.63 -68.55 -23.28
N ASP A 208 -26.71 -68.14 -22.01
CA ASP A 208 -27.26 -68.97 -20.93
C ASP A 208 -28.71 -69.37 -21.20
N ARG A 209 -29.53 -68.42 -21.66
CA ARG A 209 -30.92 -68.68 -22.06
C ARG A 209 -30.99 -69.69 -23.20
N ASP A 210 -30.15 -69.57 -24.23
CA ASP A 210 -30.11 -70.52 -25.34
C ASP A 210 -29.71 -71.93 -24.86
N PHE A 211 -28.74 -72.04 -23.94
CA PHE A 211 -28.35 -73.32 -23.35
C PHE A 211 -29.49 -73.97 -22.53
N GLU A 212 -30.20 -73.20 -21.70
CA GLU A 212 -31.37 -73.69 -20.98
C GLU A 212 -32.48 -74.14 -21.94
N THR A 213 -32.70 -73.39 -23.01
CA THR A 213 -33.71 -73.71 -24.02
C THR A 213 -33.37 -75.01 -24.76
N LEU A 214 -32.11 -75.21 -25.15
CA LEU A 214 -31.66 -76.46 -25.77
C LEU A 214 -31.77 -77.64 -24.81
N ARG A 215 -31.40 -77.46 -23.53
CA ARG A 215 -31.51 -78.50 -22.51
C ARG A 215 -32.96 -78.90 -22.26
N THR A 216 -33.87 -77.94 -22.16
CA THR A 216 -35.31 -78.21 -21.99
C THR A 216 -35.90 -78.90 -23.21
N MET A 217 -35.51 -78.51 -24.43
CA MET A 217 -35.89 -79.22 -25.65
C MET A 217 -35.39 -80.68 -25.66
N GLN A 218 -34.15 -80.93 -25.25
CA GLN A 218 -33.62 -82.30 -25.13
C GLN A 218 -34.36 -83.14 -24.08
N GLN A 219 -34.70 -82.55 -22.93
CA GLN A 219 -35.50 -83.23 -21.91
C GLN A 219 -36.90 -83.59 -22.42
N LEU A 220 -37.56 -82.67 -23.13
CA LEU A 220 -38.86 -82.94 -23.75
C LEU A 220 -38.78 -84.04 -24.82
N ALA A 221 -37.72 -84.04 -25.65
CA ALA A 221 -37.48 -85.11 -26.63
C ALA A 221 -37.23 -86.47 -25.95
N GLY A 222 -36.49 -86.49 -24.84
CA GLY A 222 -36.25 -87.70 -24.05
C GLY A 222 -37.52 -88.26 -23.41
N VAL A 223 -38.43 -87.40 -22.92
CA VAL A 223 -39.73 -87.81 -22.36
C VAL A 223 -40.63 -88.42 -23.45
N MET A 224 -40.60 -87.90 -24.68
CA MET A 224 -41.37 -88.46 -25.80
C MET A 224 -40.78 -89.77 -26.37
N GLN A 225 -39.51 -90.08 -26.08
CA GLN A 225 -38.86 -91.31 -26.53
C GLN A 225 -39.00 -92.50 -25.58
N VAL A 226 -39.70 -92.38 -24.44
CA VAL A 226 -40.03 -93.55 -23.60
C VAL A 226 -41.10 -94.39 -24.33
N PRO A 227 -40.76 -95.56 -24.90
CA PRO A 227 -41.74 -96.39 -25.57
C PRO A 227 -42.56 -97.14 -24.51
N GLY A 228 -43.87 -97.15 -24.71
CA GLY A 228 -44.81 -97.86 -23.86
C GLY A 228 -44.41 -99.32 -23.66
N GLN A 229 -44.28 -99.72 -22.40
CA GLN A 229 -44.49 -101.11 -22.01
C GLN A 229 -46.00 -101.33 -21.90
N VAL A 230 -46.54 -101.94 -22.95
CA VAL A 230 -47.88 -102.51 -23.03
C VAL A 230 -47.88 -103.78 -22.18
N GLN A 231 -48.78 -103.87 -21.20
CA GLN A 231 -49.29 -105.13 -20.64
C GLN A 231 -50.29 -105.75 -21.61
#